data_AF-A0A0S7ZI28-F1
#
_entry.id   AF-A0A0S7ZI28-F1
#
_cell.length_a   1.000
_cell.length_b   1.000
_cell.length_c   1.000
_cell.angle_alpha   90.00
_cell.angle_beta   90.00
_cell.angle_gamma   90.00
#
_symmetry.space_group_name_H-M   'P 1'
#
loop_
_entity.id
_entity.type
_entity.pdbx_description
1 polymer ?
#
loop_
_entity_poly.entity_id
_entity_poly.type
_entity_poly.pdbx_seq_one_letter_code
_entity_poly.pdbx_strand_id
1 'polypeptide(L)'
;MEEVRVSGHGGGRKGSDIVCAAVSAVMQTALAGLLHYLKVNIYHKMRKGRISIRIPPELSGHDLEVSQIILSTMLIGLRHIASQYPEKVRIYSNGKLTKPDALE
;
A
#
# COMPACT_ATOMS: atom_id res chain seq x y z
N MET A 1 -7.27 -11.71 8.67
CA MET A 1 -7.01 -11.57 7.23
C MET A 1 -6.62 -10.13 6.96
N GLU A 2 -5.41 -9.91 6.47
CA GLU A 2 -4.89 -8.56 6.20
C GLU A 2 -5.16 -8.19 4.73
N GLU A 3 -5.70 -6.99 4.52
CA GLU A 3 -6.01 -6.47 3.20
C GLU A 3 -5.65 -4.99 3.12
N VAL A 4 -4.94 -4.61 2.06
CA VAL A 4 -4.65 -3.22 1.73
C VAL A 4 -5.30 -2.85 0.41
N ARG A 5 -5.99 -1.71 0.38
CA ARG A 5 -6.66 -1.19 -0.80
C ARG A 5 -6.31 0.28 -1.01
N VAL A 6 -5.97 0.63 -2.24
CA VAL A 6 -5.76 2.01 -2.69
C VAL A 6 -6.69 2.30 -3.86
N SER A 7 -7.30 3.49 -3.86
CA SER A 7 -8.17 3.96 -4.94
C SER A 7 -8.01 5.46 -5.17
N GLY A 8 -8.29 5.93 -6.39
CA GLY A 8 -8.27 7.35 -6.74
C GLY A 8 -6.91 7.85 -7.27
N HIS A 9 -5.91 6.98 -7.36
CA HIS A 9 -4.57 7.29 -7.88
C HIS A 9 -4.49 7.29 -9.43
N GLY A 10 -5.62 7.48 -10.13
CA GLY A 10 -5.66 7.43 -11.59
C GLY A 10 -6.59 8.50 -12.16
N GLY A 11 -6.01 9.47 -12.89
CA GLY A 11 -6.76 10.52 -13.61
C GLY A 11 -6.41 11.97 -13.24
N GLY A 12 -5.16 12.28 -12.90
CA GLY A 12 -4.76 13.63 -12.49
C GLY A 12 -4.49 14.60 -13.65
N ARG A 13 -4.64 15.91 -13.37
CA ARG A 13 -3.95 16.99 -14.09
C ARG A 13 -2.48 17.05 -13.59
N LYS A 14 -1.58 17.62 -14.39
CA LYS A 14 -0.15 17.89 -14.02
C LYS A 14 -0.06 18.36 -12.55
N GLY A 15 0.64 17.61 -11.71
CA GLY A 15 0.77 17.86 -10.26
C GLY A 15 -0.02 16.89 -9.36
N SER A 16 -1.23 16.44 -9.75
CA SER A 16 -1.85 15.26 -9.11
C SER A 16 -1.17 13.97 -9.54
N ASP A 17 -0.59 13.96 -10.75
CA ASP A 17 0.09 12.80 -11.31
C ASP A 17 1.33 12.40 -10.51
N ILE A 18 2.05 13.34 -9.88
CA ILE A 18 3.25 13.00 -9.09
C ILE A 18 2.90 12.28 -7.79
N VAL A 19 1.82 12.69 -7.10
CA VAL A 19 1.34 12.02 -5.89
C VAL A 19 0.75 10.66 -6.25
N CYS A 20 -0.02 10.59 -7.34
CA CYS A 20 -0.55 9.33 -7.87
C CYS A 20 0.57 8.36 -8.27
N ALA A 21 1.62 8.85 -8.91
CA ALA A 21 2.79 8.08 -9.28
C ALA A 21 3.54 7.58 -8.04
N ALA A 22 3.76 8.43 -7.03
CA ALA A 22 4.40 8.03 -5.78
C ALA A 22 3.61 6.93 -5.06
N VAL A 23 2.29 7.08 -4.93
CA VAL A 23 1.41 6.05 -4.33
C VAL A 23 1.46 4.75 -5.16
N SER A 24 1.44 4.87 -6.49
CA SER A 24 1.50 3.71 -7.39
C SER A 24 2.84 2.97 -7.25
N ALA A 25 3.95 3.70 -7.20
CA ALA A 25 5.28 3.13 -7.03
C ALA A 25 5.39 2.35 -5.72
N VAL A 26 5.00 2.96 -4.58
CA VAL A 26 5.03 2.29 -3.27
C VAL A 26 4.18 1.01 -3.27
N MET A 27 2.94 1.09 -3.75
CA MET A 27 2.03 -0.06 -3.78
C MET A 27 2.52 -1.19 -4.70
N GLN A 28 3.01 -0.84 -5.88
CA GLN A 28 3.49 -1.83 -6.85
C GLN A 28 4.81 -2.47 -6.42
N THR A 29 5.71 -1.69 -5.81
CA THR A 29 6.95 -2.23 -5.24
C THR A 29 6.66 -3.19 -4.09
N ALA A 30 5.70 -2.88 -3.22
CA ALA A 30 5.28 -3.79 -2.16
C ALA A 30 4.69 -5.09 -2.72
N LEU A 31 3.80 -5.01 -3.71
CA LEU A 31 3.26 -6.19 -4.39
C LEU A 31 4.37 -7.02 -5.05
N ALA A 32 5.31 -6.38 -5.75
CA ALA A 32 6.44 -7.06 -6.37
C ALA A 32 7.32 -7.76 -5.34
N GLY A 33 7.60 -7.11 -4.20
CA GLY A 33 8.34 -7.72 -3.09
C GLY A 33 7.62 -8.95 -2.52
N LEU A 34 6.31 -8.85 -2.28
CA LEU A 34 5.50 -9.98 -1.80
C LEU A 34 5.56 -11.15 -2.79
N LEU A 35 5.39 -10.89 -4.09
CA LEU A 35 5.44 -11.92 -5.14
C LEU A 35 6.86 -12.50 -5.35
N HIS A 36 7.91 -11.74 -5.05
CA HIS A 36 9.29 -12.17 -5.21
C HIS A 36 9.77 -13.03 -4.03
N TYR A 37 9.50 -12.59 -2.81
CA TYR A 37 10.01 -13.23 -1.60
C TYR A 37 9.11 -14.34 -1.07
N LEU A 38 7.80 -14.26 -1.29
CA LEU A 38 6.87 -15.28 -0.81
C LEU A 38 6.60 -16.30 -1.91
N LYS A 39 6.74 -17.59 -1.58
CA LYS A 39 6.49 -18.70 -2.52
C LYS A 39 5.01 -19.07 -2.64
N VAL A 40 4.12 -18.13 -2.30
CA VAL A 40 2.66 -18.33 -2.29
C VAL A 40 1.96 -17.39 -3.26
N ASN A 41 0.74 -17.77 -3.65
CA ASN A 41 -0.07 -16.92 -4.50
C ASN A 41 -0.71 -15.78 -3.69
N ILE A 42 -0.22 -14.56 -3.87
CA ILE A 42 -0.78 -13.36 -3.25
C ILE A 42 -2.00 -12.90 -4.03
N TYR A 43 -3.17 -12.88 -3.36
CA TYR A 43 -4.39 -12.38 -3.96
C TYR A 43 -4.27 -10.87 -4.22
N HIS A 44 -4.27 -10.47 -5.49
CA HIS A 44 -4.21 -9.06 -5.85
C HIS A 44 -5.15 -8.73 -7.01
N LYS A 45 -5.56 -7.46 -7.09
CA LYS A 45 -6.28 -6.89 -8.23
C LYS A 45 -5.70 -5.54 -8.57
N MET A 46 -5.36 -5.34 -9.84
CA MET A 46 -4.97 -4.04 -10.38
C MET A 46 -5.97 -3.60 -11.44
N ARG A 47 -6.49 -2.39 -11.29
CA ARG A 47 -7.32 -1.69 -12.28
C ARG A 47 -6.88 -0.23 -12.34
N LYS A 48 -7.31 0.49 -13.36
CA LYS A 48 -6.99 1.93 -13.49
C LYS A 48 -7.39 2.68 -12.21
N GLY A 49 -6.40 3.24 -11.53
CA GLY A 49 -6.58 3.99 -10.28
C GLY A 49 -7.05 3.15 -9.07
N ARG A 50 -6.89 1.81 -9.10
CA ARG A 50 -7.17 0.94 -7.95
C ARG A 50 -6.20 -0.25 -7.86
N ILE A 51 -5.60 -0.44 -6.70
CA ILE A 51 -4.81 -1.63 -6.35
C ILE A 51 -5.35 -2.23 -5.05
N SER A 52 -5.49 -3.55 -4.98
CA SER A 52 -5.77 -4.28 -3.74
C SER A 52 -4.84 -5.47 -3.59
N ILE A 53 -4.32 -5.68 -2.38
CA ILE A 53 -3.45 -6.79 -1.98
C ILE A 53 -4.09 -7.45 -0.77
N ARG A 54 -4.17 -8.79 -0.77
CA ARG A 54 -4.71 -9.57 0.35
C ARG A 54 -3.81 -10.76 0.64
N ILE A 55 -3.39 -10.87 1.90
CA ILE A 55 -2.52 -11.96 2.36
C ILE A 55 -3.37 -13.23 2.56
N PRO A 56 -2.94 -14.39 2.03
CA PRO A 56 -3.63 -15.66 2.26
C PRO A 56 -3.66 -16.01 3.75
N PRO A 57 -4.80 -16.52 4.28
CA PRO A 57 -4.91 -16.88 5.69
C PRO A 57 -4.01 -18.05 6.12
N GLU A 58 -3.57 -18.87 5.16
CA GLU A 58 -2.66 -20.00 5.37
C GLU A 58 -1.18 -19.60 5.53
N LEU A 59 -0.85 -18.32 5.31
CA LEU A 59 0.52 -17.83 5.48
C LEU A 59 0.94 -17.89 6.95
N SER A 60 2.08 -18.51 7.25
CA SER A 60 2.54 -18.72 8.62
C SER A 60 4.07 -18.72 8.72
N GLY A 61 4.59 -18.64 9.95
CA GLY A 61 6.02 -18.67 10.22
C GLY A 61 6.77 -17.55 9.50
N HIS A 62 7.89 -17.91 8.87
CA HIS A 62 8.77 -16.97 8.19
C HIS A 62 8.09 -16.20 7.05
N ASP A 63 7.23 -16.84 6.26
CA ASP A 63 6.54 -16.19 5.15
C ASP A 63 5.57 -15.11 5.65
N LEU A 64 4.89 -15.37 6.79
CA LEU A 64 4.03 -14.38 7.42
C LEU A 64 4.84 -13.18 7.91
N GLU A 65 5.97 -13.41 8.57
CA GLU A 65 6.87 -12.36 9.04
C GLU A 65 7.38 -11.49 7.87
N VAL A 66 7.87 -12.11 6.80
CA VAL A 66 8.32 -11.41 5.58
C VAL A 66 7.19 -10.57 4.99
N SER A 67 5.96 -11.13 4.92
CA SER A 67 4.81 -10.39 4.42
C SER A 67 4.50 -9.15 5.25
N GLN A 68 4.59 -9.25 6.58
CA GLN A 68 4.35 -8.16 7.51
C GLN A 68 5.42 -7.08 7.41
N ILE A 69 6.69 -7.45 7.24
CA ILE A 69 7.77 -6.48 7.02
C ILE A 69 7.53 -5.68 5.75
N ILE A 70 7.17 -6.34 4.64
CA ILE A 70 6.93 -5.66 3.36
C ILE A 70 5.70 -4.75 3.44
N LEU A 71 4.59 -5.24 4.00
CA LEU A 71 3.36 -4.44 4.15
C LEU A 71 3.53 -3.27 5.12
N SER A 72 4.30 -3.45 6.19
CA SER A 72 4.60 -2.37 7.14
C SER A 72 5.49 -1.31 6.49
N THR A 73 6.48 -1.72 5.70
CA THR A 73 7.35 -0.80 4.93
C THR A 73 6.53 0.00 3.91
N MET A 74 5.61 -0.66 3.21
CA MET A 74 4.66 0.00 2.31
C MET A 74 3.82 1.04 3.04
N LEU A 75 3.28 0.71 4.22
CA LEU A 75 2.48 1.62 5.03
C LEU A 75 3.28 2.84 5.48
N ILE A 76 4.54 2.67 5.88
CA ILE A 76 5.46 3.77 6.21
C ILE A 76 5.61 4.72 5.01
N GLY A 77 5.89 4.18 3.82
CA GLY A 77 6.01 4.98 2.60
C GLY A 77 4.72 5.75 2.26
N LEU A 78 3.55 5.11 2.40
CA LEU A 78 2.26 5.77 2.18
C LEU A 78 1.98 6.86 3.22
N ARG A 79 2.36 6.64 4.49
CA ARG A 79 2.23 7.64 5.57
C ARG A 79 3.09 8.86 5.31
N HIS A 80 4.33 8.68 4.84
CA HIS A 80 5.18 9.79 4.42
C HIS A 80 4.52 10.62 3.32
N ILE A 81 4.02 9.98 2.26
CA ILE A 81 3.31 10.68 1.19
C ILE A 81 2.07 11.41 1.75
N ALA A 82 1.30 10.78 2.63
CA ALA A 82 0.12 11.40 3.24
C ALA A 82 0.46 12.58 4.16
N SER A 83 1.61 12.57 4.83
CA SER A 83 2.07 13.69 5.66
C SER A 83 2.48 14.91 4.81
N GLN A 84 3.06 14.68 3.63
CA GLN A 84 3.49 15.73 2.71
C GLN A 84 2.32 16.27 1.86
N TYR A 85 1.29 15.46 1.62
CA TYR A 85 0.12 15.79 0.81
C TYR A 85 -1.21 15.40 1.48
N PRO A 86 -1.53 15.94 2.68
CA PRO A 86 -2.70 15.53 3.48
C PRO A 86 -4.04 15.84 2.81
N GLU A 87 -4.07 16.79 1.88
CA GLU A 87 -5.24 17.13 1.06
C GLU A 87 -5.46 16.16 -0.10
N LYS A 88 -4.47 15.32 -0.44
CA LYS A 88 -4.51 14.37 -1.56
C LYS A 88 -4.61 12.92 -1.12
N VAL A 89 -3.98 12.54 -0.01
CA VAL A 89 -3.91 11.15 0.44
C VAL A 89 -4.47 11.02 1.84
N ARG A 90 -5.37 10.05 2.03
CA ARG A 90 -5.95 9.69 3.33
C ARG A 90 -5.78 8.21 3.55
N ILE A 91 -5.39 7.85 4.77
CA ILE A 91 -5.18 6.45 5.17
C ILE A 91 -6.21 6.08 6.22
N TYR A 92 -6.82 4.90 6.06
CA TYR A 92 -7.81 4.37 6.99
C TYR A 92 -7.31 3.01 7.49
N SER A 93 -7.41 2.78 8.80
CA SER A 93 -7.14 1.49 9.44
C SER A 93 -8.37 1.08 10.25
N ASN A 94 -8.86 -0.14 10.03
CA ASN A 94 -10.09 -0.66 10.65
C ASN A 94 -11.27 0.32 10.56
N GLY A 95 -11.42 0.99 9.40
CA GLY A 95 -12.48 1.97 9.14
C GLY A 95 -12.27 3.35 9.77
N LYS A 96 -11.19 3.56 10.53
CA LYS A 96 -10.89 4.84 11.17
C LYS A 96 -9.80 5.58 10.40
N LEU A 97 -9.96 6.89 10.22
CA LEU A 97 -8.93 7.73 9.63
C LEU A 97 -7.71 7.72 10.55
N THR A 98 -6.55 7.34 10.01
CA THR A 98 -5.28 7.43 10.72
C THR A 98 -4.64 8.76 10.38
N LYS A 99 -4.21 9.51 11.40
CA LYS A 99 -3.33 10.65 11.15
C LYS A 99 -2.01 10.13 10.58
N PRO A 100 -1.39 10.82 9.61
CA PRO A 100 -0.02 10.53 9.24
C PRO A 100 0.82 10.64 10.52
N ASP A 101 1.58 9.60 10.86
CA ASP A 101 2.55 9.72 11.93
C ASP A 101 3.59 10.76 11.46
N ALA A 102 3.83 11.78 12.29
CA ALA A 102 4.98 12.64 12.10
C ALA A 102 6.21 11.79 12.44
N LEU A 103 6.84 11.24 11.40
CA LEU A 103 8.19 10.70 11.53
C LEU A 103 9.11 11.91 11.48
N GLU A 104 9.41 12.46 12.66
CA GLU A 104 10.56 13.35 12.86
C GLU A 104 11.86 12.54 12.77
#